data_AF-A0A5B1L7E0-F1
#
_entry.id   AF-A0A5B1L7E0-F1
#
_cell.length_a   1.000
_cell.length_b   1.000
_cell.length_c   1.000
_cell.angle_alpha   90.00
_cell.angle_beta   90.00
_cell.angle_gamma   90.00
#
_symmetry.space_group_name_H-M   'P 1'
#
loop_
_entity.id
_entity.type
_entity.pdbx_description
1 polymer ?
#
loop_
_entity_poly.entity_id
_entity_poly.type
_entity_poly.pdbx_seq_one_letter_code
_entity_poly.pdbx_strand_id
1 'polypeptide(L)'
;MTGRSSMSTGRTSAPDSRYRRLAALLSLALLGPAFAACGDDDVPVSPDDPERYVVEAIERTLHQRARAMLNGDSVGFDRSLARRDAAFVEAQDRYYGNVTQLPLGAVRFTLGTESLEPDGPDGGDGGAYWAEITIRLQIEGYDVAPVVTRDRWRFVPTANQRRYLLASTTDRAWEADHPSQPQPWDLDEEIEVRDAPGVLGIFDDDSLGSASSVLDAVSLGRFQVKSVLPTELSDPGGVVLYALSDPAFVDSLSGLPFSDPDRLDGATIPVPRDATDADGRVASYRILLSPHVLDQGEEVLDRLVRHELTHVALGERAQGVPLWLTEGIAEYVSVQPIAPAERRLQTDALNLAASGVDDLPSDADFGGEHAEGWYAVSWWVCEYIAATYGADALWLLLDALHDGGDQASVISQQLGISTSALAEQGVALMRRTYG
;
A
#
# COMPACT_ATOMS: atom_id res chain seq x y z
N MET A 1 -9.57 42.84 -59.29
CA MET A 1 -9.98 43.98 -58.44
C MET A 1 -10.14 43.45 -57.02
N THR A 2 -9.09 43.52 -56.18
CA THR A 2 -8.83 44.61 -55.20
C THR A 2 -9.96 44.70 -54.14
N GLY A 3 -9.76 44.47 -52.84
CA GLY A 3 -8.57 44.14 -52.07
C GLY A 3 -8.86 44.04 -50.56
N ARG A 4 -7.92 43.39 -49.86
CA ARG A 4 -7.46 43.52 -48.46
C ARG A 4 -8.43 44.03 -47.37
N SER A 5 -8.69 43.14 -46.41
CA SER A 5 -8.84 43.50 -44.98
C SER A 5 -7.60 43.01 -44.22
N SER A 6 -6.97 43.94 -43.50
CA SER A 6 -5.76 43.75 -42.69
C SER A 6 -6.09 43.20 -41.31
N MET A 7 -5.25 42.28 -40.86
CA MET A 7 -5.10 41.81 -39.49
C MET A 7 -4.81 42.97 -38.52
N SER A 8 -5.38 42.89 -37.31
CA SER A 8 -4.99 43.68 -36.15
C SER A 8 -4.67 42.72 -35.00
N THR A 9 -3.38 42.67 -34.65
CA THR A 9 -2.80 41.95 -33.52
C THR A 9 -2.92 42.80 -32.25
N GLY A 10 -3.76 42.37 -31.31
CA GLY A 10 -3.90 42.97 -29.98
C GLY A 10 -3.08 42.19 -28.95
N ARG A 11 -1.93 42.74 -28.60
CA ARG A 11 -0.96 42.22 -27.62
C ARG A 11 -1.51 42.38 -26.20
N THR A 12 -1.40 41.33 -25.39
CA THR A 12 -1.75 41.29 -23.97
C THR A 12 -0.76 42.14 -23.15
N SER A 13 -1.30 43.10 -22.40
CA SER A 13 -0.58 43.96 -21.45
C SER A 13 -0.70 43.39 -20.04
N ALA A 14 0.42 43.07 -19.41
CA ALA A 14 0.53 42.86 -17.97
C ALA A 14 0.46 44.21 -17.22
N PRO A 15 0.00 44.21 -15.95
CA PRO A 15 0.37 45.25 -15.01
C PRO A 15 1.19 44.70 -13.83
N ASP A 16 2.36 45.30 -13.66
CA ASP A 16 3.10 45.43 -12.40
C ASP A 16 2.20 45.92 -11.26
N SER A 17 2.40 45.41 -10.03
CA SER A 17 2.28 46.27 -8.85
C SER A 17 3.14 45.76 -7.69
N ARG A 18 4.33 46.35 -7.60
CA ARG A 18 5.10 46.47 -6.35
C ARG A 18 4.52 47.60 -5.50
N TYR A 19 4.71 47.46 -4.19
CA TYR A 19 4.56 48.46 -3.11
C TYR A 19 3.19 48.65 -2.45
N ARG A 20 3.08 48.14 -1.22
CA ARG A 20 2.85 48.97 -0.03
C ARG A 20 3.32 48.24 1.25
N ARG A 21 4.52 48.62 1.72
CA ARG A 21 4.93 48.53 3.13
C ARG A 21 4.78 49.91 3.75
N LEU A 22 4.24 49.96 4.97
CA LEU A 22 4.52 50.89 6.10
C LEU A 22 3.28 50.85 7.01
N ALA A 23 3.30 50.13 8.12
CA ALA A 23 3.95 50.45 9.40
C ALA A 23 3.01 51.19 10.36
N ALA A 24 2.68 50.53 11.46
CA ALA A 24 2.44 51.17 12.75
C ALA A 24 3.21 50.36 13.80
N LEU A 25 4.30 50.97 14.28
CA LEU A 25 5.16 50.55 15.37
C LEU A 25 4.73 51.27 16.66
N LEU A 26 5.23 50.73 17.80
CA LEU A 26 5.40 51.35 19.13
C LEU A 26 4.14 51.36 20.03
N SER A 27 4.13 50.87 21.27
CA SER A 27 5.18 50.54 22.28
C SER A 27 4.49 49.65 23.36
N LEU A 28 5.13 48.77 24.14
CA LEU A 28 6.04 49.14 25.23
C LEU A 28 6.77 47.88 25.75
N ALA A 29 8.07 48.05 25.92
CA ALA A 29 9.03 47.12 26.54
C ALA A 29 9.04 47.23 28.07
N LEU A 30 9.72 46.26 28.72
CA LEU A 30 10.33 46.19 30.08
C LEU A 30 9.92 44.84 30.72
N LEU A 31 10.77 43.88 31.12
CA LEU A 31 12.21 43.77 31.45
C LEU A 31 12.59 42.30 31.12
N GLY A 32 13.75 41.95 30.56
CA GLY A 32 15.09 42.03 31.16
C GLY A 32 15.73 40.62 31.07
N PRO A 33 17.04 40.49 30.79
CA PRO A 33 17.63 39.30 30.16
C PRO A 33 18.22 38.31 31.18
N ALA A 34 18.10 37.01 30.89
CA ALA A 34 18.97 35.99 31.47
C ALA A 34 19.76 35.33 30.33
N PHE A 35 21.05 35.63 30.30
CA PHE A 35 22.06 34.93 29.53
C PHE A 35 22.18 33.47 29.98
N ALA A 36 22.58 32.63 29.03
CA ALA A 36 23.25 31.34 29.20
C ALA A 36 22.39 30.14 29.67
N ALA A 37 22.07 29.26 28.71
CA ALA A 37 22.39 27.83 28.80
C ALA A 37 22.17 27.17 27.42
N CYS A 38 23.18 27.23 26.56
CA CYS A 38 23.47 26.10 25.69
C CYS A 38 24.16 25.06 26.58
N GLY A 39 23.40 24.09 27.07
CA GLY A 39 23.87 22.72 27.27
C GLY A 39 22.92 21.89 26.41
N ASP A 40 23.33 21.04 25.47
CA ASP A 40 24.32 19.98 25.65
C ASP A 40 24.31 19.47 27.09
N ASP A 41 23.13 18.95 27.49
CA ASP A 41 23.06 17.86 28.46
C ASP A 41 23.58 16.59 27.79
N ASP A 42 24.85 16.64 27.38
CA ASP A 42 25.70 15.48 27.19
C ASP A 42 26.16 15.10 28.61
N VAL A 43 25.22 14.61 29.43
CA VAL A 43 25.58 14.04 30.73
C VAL A 43 26.48 12.85 30.42
N PRO A 44 27.76 12.84 30.85
CA PRO A 44 28.59 11.68 30.66
C PRO A 44 27.96 10.55 31.46
N VAL A 45 27.42 9.55 30.77
CA VAL A 45 26.94 8.31 31.38
C VAL A 45 28.11 7.73 32.16
N SER A 46 27.95 7.63 33.48
CA SER A 46 28.94 6.93 34.31
C SER A 46 28.94 5.46 33.86
N PRO A 47 30.10 4.82 33.62
CA PRO A 47 30.21 3.40 33.29
C PRO A 47 29.66 2.42 34.34
N ASP A 48 28.99 2.91 35.37
CA ASP A 48 28.53 2.14 36.54
C ASP A 48 27.30 1.28 36.25
N ASP A 49 26.65 1.46 35.09
CA ASP A 49 25.59 0.60 34.55
C ASP A 49 25.87 0.26 33.07
N PRO A 50 26.61 -0.84 32.81
CA PRO A 50 27.01 -1.22 31.45
C PRO A 50 25.85 -1.47 30.49
N GLU A 51 24.75 -2.03 30.99
CA GLU A 51 23.59 -2.38 30.18
C GLU A 51 22.85 -1.12 29.71
N ARG A 52 22.60 -0.18 30.62
CA ARG A 52 22.04 1.13 30.29
C ARG A 52 22.90 1.88 29.28
N TYR A 53 24.22 1.82 29.42
CA TYR A 53 25.14 2.44 28.48
C TYR A 53 25.02 1.85 27.06
N VAL A 54 24.91 0.52 26.94
CA VAL A 54 24.73 -0.17 25.65
C VAL A 54 23.41 0.25 25.00
N VAL A 55 22.32 0.26 25.76
CA VAL A 55 20.99 0.71 25.32
C VAL A 55 21.06 2.12 24.74
N GLU A 56 21.54 3.09 25.50
CA GLU A 56 21.62 4.49 25.06
C GLU A 56 22.53 4.65 23.82
N ALA A 57 23.60 3.85 23.72
CA ALA A 57 24.51 3.88 22.57
C ALA A 57 23.89 3.29 21.29
N ILE A 58 23.10 2.22 21.40
CA ILE A 58 22.36 1.64 20.28
C ILE A 58 21.24 2.61 19.84
N GLU A 59 20.48 3.17 20.78
CA GLU A 59 19.43 4.15 20.49
C GLU A 59 19.97 5.37 19.74
N ARG A 60 21.15 5.90 20.11
CA ARG A 60 21.81 6.98 19.37
C ARG A 60 22.08 6.60 17.91
N THR A 61 22.52 5.38 17.65
CA THR A 61 22.78 4.87 16.29
C THR A 61 21.48 4.72 15.49
N LEU A 62 20.43 4.21 16.11
CA LEU A 62 19.10 4.09 15.52
C LEU A 62 18.49 5.46 15.17
N HIS A 63 18.56 6.43 16.08
CA HIS A 63 18.10 7.81 15.83
C HIS A 63 18.88 8.49 14.71
N GLN A 64 20.21 8.32 14.68
CA GLN A 64 21.05 8.84 13.59
C GLN A 64 20.62 8.25 12.25
N ARG A 65 20.41 6.93 12.19
CA ARG A 65 19.99 6.22 10.98
C ARG A 65 18.64 6.71 10.46
N ALA A 66 17.62 6.78 11.33
CA ALA A 66 16.29 7.29 10.95
C ALA A 66 16.35 8.73 10.43
N ARG A 67 17.11 9.60 11.10
CA ARG A 67 17.31 10.98 10.65
C ARG A 67 18.02 11.05 9.30
N ALA A 68 18.99 10.18 9.06
CA ALA A 68 19.73 10.14 7.81
C ALA A 68 18.83 9.75 6.63
N MET A 69 17.93 8.78 6.83
CA MET A 69 16.93 8.38 5.83
C MET A 69 15.96 9.53 5.51
N LEU A 70 15.37 10.15 6.53
CA LEU A 70 14.43 11.27 6.36
C LEU A 70 15.04 12.50 5.68
N ASN A 71 16.36 12.73 5.82
CA ASN A 71 17.03 13.90 5.24
C ASN A 71 17.79 13.60 3.94
N GLY A 72 17.77 12.37 3.44
CA GLY A 72 18.62 11.99 2.29
C GLY A 72 20.13 12.15 2.56
N ASP A 73 20.58 11.94 3.81
CA ASP A 73 21.98 12.04 4.23
C ASP A 73 22.68 10.66 4.20
N SER A 74 23.17 10.24 3.03
CA SER A 74 23.85 8.95 2.86
C SER A 74 25.09 8.83 3.73
N VAL A 75 25.88 9.91 3.87
CA VAL A 75 27.07 9.93 4.75
C VAL A 75 26.68 9.71 6.22
N GLY A 76 25.57 10.31 6.65
CA GLY A 76 24.99 10.09 7.97
C GLY A 76 24.51 8.66 8.18
N PHE A 77 23.92 8.05 7.14
CA PHE A 77 23.45 6.67 7.17
C PHE A 77 24.62 5.69 7.29
N ASP A 78 25.65 5.79 6.45
CA ASP A 78 26.80 4.87 6.49
C ASP A 78 27.56 4.92 7.83
N ARG A 79 27.54 6.07 8.51
CA ARG A 79 28.16 6.23 9.83
C ARG A 79 27.47 5.42 10.93
N SER A 80 26.32 4.82 10.64
CA SER A 80 25.64 3.85 11.51
C SER A 80 26.13 2.41 11.31
N LEU A 81 26.85 2.13 10.21
CA LEU A 81 27.21 0.77 9.78
C LEU A 81 28.62 0.35 10.22
N ALA A 82 28.74 -0.93 10.56
CA ALA A 82 30.02 -1.60 10.76
C ALA A 82 30.59 -2.03 9.41
N ARG A 83 31.63 -1.33 8.93
CA ARG A 83 32.24 -1.53 7.60
C ARG A 83 33.16 -2.76 7.47
N ARG A 84 32.96 -3.79 8.30
CA ARG A 84 33.82 -5.00 8.31
C ARG A 84 33.36 -6.04 7.30
N ASP A 85 32.08 -6.04 6.96
CA ASP A 85 31.46 -6.92 5.98
C ASP A 85 31.02 -6.08 4.78
N ALA A 86 31.61 -6.34 3.61
CA ALA A 86 31.32 -5.60 2.39
C ALA A 86 29.93 -5.94 1.83
N ALA A 87 29.49 -7.19 1.95
CA ALA A 87 28.18 -7.62 1.46
C ALA A 87 27.07 -7.01 2.30
N PHE A 88 27.26 -6.94 3.63
CA PHE A 88 26.35 -6.20 4.50
C PHE A 88 26.26 -4.72 4.13
N VAL A 89 27.40 -4.05 3.91
CA VAL A 89 27.37 -2.63 3.50
C VAL A 89 26.64 -2.45 2.17
N GLU A 90 26.91 -3.29 1.17
CA GLU A 90 26.22 -3.25 -0.12
C GLU A 90 24.70 -3.43 -0.01
N ALA A 91 24.25 -4.41 0.80
CA ALA A 91 22.84 -4.61 1.08
C ALA A 91 22.19 -3.39 1.76
N GLN A 92 22.92 -2.74 2.67
CA GLN A 92 22.43 -1.53 3.34
C GLN A 92 22.41 -0.30 2.43
N ASP A 93 23.37 -0.19 1.50
CA ASP A 93 23.40 0.86 0.48
C ASP A 93 22.21 0.71 -0.47
N ARG A 94 21.87 -0.54 -0.88
CA ARG A 94 20.67 -0.85 -1.66
C ARG A 94 19.39 -0.48 -0.91
N TYR A 95 19.24 -0.94 0.34
CA TYR A 95 18.11 -0.58 1.19
C TYR A 95 17.93 0.94 1.31
N TYR A 96 19.03 1.67 1.53
CA TYR A 96 19.00 3.13 1.58
C TYR A 96 18.55 3.75 0.26
N GLY A 97 19.10 3.28 -0.86
CA GLY A 97 18.71 3.69 -2.20
C GLY A 97 17.22 3.46 -2.47
N ASN A 98 16.69 2.30 -2.09
CA ASN A 98 15.28 1.96 -2.24
C ASN A 98 14.37 2.88 -1.39
N VAL A 99 14.65 2.97 -0.08
CA VAL A 99 13.78 3.68 0.87
C VAL A 99 13.79 5.20 0.66
N THR A 100 14.92 5.79 0.25
CA THR A 100 15.01 7.24 0.04
C THR A 100 14.35 7.75 -1.24
N GLN A 101 13.91 6.85 -2.13
CA GLN A 101 13.04 7.21 -3.24
C GLN A 101 11.59 7.47 -2.81
N LEU A 102 11.17 6.93 -1.66
CA LEU A 102 9.80 7.06 -1.16
C LEU A 102 9.54 8.45 -0.57
N PRO A 103 8.30 8.97 -0.63
CA PRO A 103 7.91 10.16 0.11
C PRO A 103 7.76 9.81 1.60
N LEU A 104 8.87 9.81 2.35
CA LEU A 104 8.88 9.42 3.77
C LEU A 104 8.27 10.50 4.67
N GLY A 105 7.15 10.18 5.32
CA GLY A 105 6.53 11.05 6.34
C GLY A 105 7.06 10.78 7.75
N ALA A 106 7.39 9.52 8.03
CA ALA A 106 7.96 9.11 9.31
C ALA A 106 8.87 7.90 9.13
N VAL A 107 10.02 7.92 9.81
CA VAL A 107 10.90 6.76 9.99
C VAL A 107 11.36 6.77 11.45
N ARG A 108 11.12 5.67 12.17
CA ARG A 108 11.59 5.50 13.54
C ARG A 108 11.98 4.05 13.80
N PHE A 109 13.13 3.88 14.42
CA PHE A 109 13.59 2.60 14.95
C PHE A 109 13.55 2.68 16.48
N THR A 110 12.90 1.72 17.13
CA THR A 110 12.81 1.65 18.60
C THR A 110 13.39 0.34 19.07
N LEU A 111 14.33 0.41 20.02
CA LEU A 111 14.98 -0.74 20.62
C LEU A 111 14.02 -1.41 21.62
N GLY A 112 13.81 -2.72 21.49
CA GLY A 112 13.20 -3.54 22.54
C GLY A 112 14.23 -3.82 23.63
N THR A 113 14.31 -2.99 24.67
CA THR A 113 15.36 -3.10 25.70
C THR A 113 15.42 -4.46 26.39
N GLU A 114 14.25 -5.10 26.58
CA GLU A 114 14.13 -6.44 27.19
C GLU A 114 14.61 -7.58 26.27
N SER A 115 14.82 -7.32 24.98
CA SER A 115 15.28 -8.29 23.98
C SER A 115 16.79 -8.28 23.75
N LEU A 116 17.51 -7.44 24.50
CA LEU A 116 18.93 -7.24 24.34
C LEU A 116 19.70 -8.50 24.79
N GLU A 117 20.30 -9.20 23.84
CA GLU A 117 21.00 -10.45 24.08
C GLU A 117 22.48 -10.34 23.66
N PRO A 118 23.43 -10.63 24.56
CA PRO A 118 24.83 -10.71 24.19
C PRO A 118 25.08 -11.80 23.14
N ASP A 119 25.87 -11.49 22.12
CA ASP A 119 26.20 -12.42 21.05
C ASP A 119 27.35 -13.37 21.47
N GLY A 120 26.99 -14.54 22.04
CA GLY A 120 27.91 -15.63 22.40
C GLY A 120 27.82 -16.11 23.86
N PRO A 121 28.36 -17.32 24.18
CA PRO A 121 28.08 -18.04 25.44
C PRO A 121 28.59 -17.36 26.72
N ASP A 122 29.53 -16.43 26.63
CA ASP A 122 30.06 -15.62 27.75
C ASP A 122 29.92 -14.10 27.50
N GLY A 123 28.99 -13.68 26.63
CA GLY A 123 28.88 -12.28 26.17
C GLY A 123 29.77 -11.90 24.99
N GLY A 124 30.43 -12.90 24.38
CA GLY A 124 31.26 -12.77 23.18
C GLY A 124 32.52 -11.93 23.39
N ASP A 125 33.64 -12.37 22.82
CA ASP A 125 34.98 -11.74 22.94
C ASP A 125 35.05 -10.30 22.33
N GLY A 126 33.91 -9.69 22.00
CA GLY A 126 33.79 -8.41 21.31
C GLY A 126 32.60 -7.53 21.71
N GLY A 127 31.83 -7.87 22.76
CA GLY A 127 30.78 -7.02 23.32
C GLY A 127 29.64 -6.66 22.36
N ALA A 128 29.32 -7.56 21.44
CA ALA A 128 28.25 -7.42 20.45
C ALA A 128 26.90 -7.88 21.01
N TYR A 129 25.82 -7.33 20.48
CA TYR A 129 24.46 -7.60 20.94
C TYR A 129 23.51 -7.84 19.77
N TRP A 130 22.58 -8.76 19.96
CA TRP A 130 21.34 -8.86 19.19
C TRP A 130 20.22 -8.17 19.95
N ALA A 131 19.32 -7.51 19.23
CA ALA A 131 18.11 -6.94 19.82
C ALA A 131 16.99 -6.85 18.79
N GLU A 132 15.76 -7.01 19.26
CA GLU A 132 14.57 -6.71 18.49
C GLU A 132 14.45 -5.19 18.30
N ILE A 133 14.20 -4.80 17.06
CA ILE A 133 13.97 -3.43 16.63
C ILE A 133 12.56 -3.33 16.09
N THR A 134 11.74 -2.47 16.70
CA THR A 134 10.47 -2.05 16.11
C THR A 134 10.74 -0.94 15.10
N ILE A 135 10.39 -1.20 13.85
CA ILE A 135 10.51 -0.28 12.72
C ILE A 135 9.14 0.37 12.49
N ARG A 136 9.11 1.70 12.38
CA ARG A 136 7.90 2.46 12.03
C ARG A 136 8.21 3.29 10.81
N LEU A 137 7.57 2.97 9.68
CA LEU A 137 7.74 3.68 8.41
C LEU A 137 6.39 4.16 7.91
N GLN A 138 6.32 5.39 7.42
CA GLN A 138 5.11 5.94 6.80
C GLN A 138 5.44 6.55 5.44
N ILE A 139 4.72 6.13 4.42
CA ILE A 139 4.69 6.77 3.11
C ILE A 139 3.67 7.94 3.18
N GLU A 140 4.18 9.17 3.19
CA GLU A 140 3.39 10.39 3.31
C GLU A 140 2.41 10.53 2.14
N GLY A 141 1.13 10.76 2.45
CA GLY A 141 0.07 10.92 1.46
C GLY A 141 -0.59 9.60 0.99
N TYR A 142 -0.04 8.45 1.41
CA TYR A 142 -0.53 7.12 1.03
C TYR A 142 -0.90 6.27 2.25
N ASP A 143 -0.09 6.30 3.31
CA ASP A 143 -0.40 5.61 4.56
C ASP A 143 -1.09 6.56 5.55
N VAL A 144 -2.25 6.16 6.10
CA VAL A 144 -2.97 6.97 7.11
C VAL A 144 -2.31 6.94 8.50
N ALA A 145 -1.37 6.02 8.72
CA ALA A 145 -0.54 5.92 9.91
C ALA A 145 0.75 5.14 9.59
N PRO A 146 1.83 5.28 10.38
CA PRO A 146 3.03 4.48 10.18
C PRO A 146 2.75 2.98 10.29
N VAL A 147 3.27 2.22 9.33
CA VAL A 147 3.33 0.76 9.32
C VAL A 147 4.41 0.31 10.29
N VAL A 148 4.08 -0.65 11.13
CA VAL A 148 4.95 -1.20 12.17
C VAL A 148 5.38 -2.61 11.79
N THR A 149 6.68 -2.79 11.61
CA THR A 149 7.33 -4.10 11.45
C THR A 149 8.35 -4.31 12.57
N ARG A 150 8.80 -5.56 12.75
CA ARG A 150 9.79 -5.94 13.75
C ARG A 150 10.82 -6.84 13.09
N ASP A 151 12.06 -6.68 13.51
CA ASP A 151 13.17 -7.45 13.04
C ASP A 151 14.26 -7.50 14.13
N ARG A 152 15.20 -8.44 14.03
CA ARG A 152 16.27 -8.63 15.01
C ARG A 152 17.61 -8.26 14.42
N TRP A 153 18.21 -7.21 14.99
CA TRP A 153 19.42 -6.60 14.45
C TRP A 153 20.63 -6.86 15.34
N ARG A 154 21.80 -6.91 14.72
CA ARG A 154 23.08 -7.09 15.41
C ARG A 154 23.86 -5.80 15.50
N PHE A 155 24.37 -5.48 16.68
CA PHE A 155 25.18 -4.30 16.95
C PHE A 155 26.56 -4.69 17.47
N VAL A 156 27.60 -4.03 16.99
CA VAL A 156 28.99 -4.22 17.44
C VAL A 156 29.58 -2.92 17.99
N PRO A 157 30.38 -2.96 19.05
CA PRO A 157 31.03 -1.78 19.56
C PRO A 157 32.15 -1.32 18.61
N THR A 158 32.33 -0.01 18.55
CA THR A 158 33.51 0.63 17.98
C THR A 158 34.77 0.27 18.76
N ALA A 159 35.96 0.43 18.17
CA ALA A 159 37.23 0.07 18.82
C ALA A 159 37.48 0.81 20.16
N ASN A 160 36.92 2.01 20.34
CA ASN A 160 37.00 2.77 21.59
C ASN A 160 35.79 2.52 22.52
N GLN A 161 34.89 1.60 22.15
CA GLN A 161 33.68 1.23 22.87
C GLN A 161 32.73 2.40 23.16
N ARG A 162 32.88 3.54 22.47
CA ARG A 162 32.07 4.76 22.70
C ARG A 162 30.72 4.76 21.97
N ARG A 163 30.60 3.89 20.96
CA ARG A 163 29.44 3.77 20.07
C ARG A 163 29.24 2.32 19.65
N TYR A 164 27.99 1.99 19.36
CA TYR A 164 27.59 0.76 18.70
C TYR A 164 27.24 1.03 17.24
N LEU A 165 27.62 0.11 16.36
CA LEU A 165 27.34 0.17 14.92
C LEU A 165 26.53 -1.05 14.52
N LEU A 166 25.62 -0.87 13.58
CA LEU A 166 24.82 -1.94 12.99
C LEU A 166 25.73 -2.85 12.15
N ALA A 167 25.66 -4.16 12.38
CA ALA A 167 26.49 -5.16 11.74
C ALA A 167 25.67 -6.27 11.04
N SER A 168 24.38 -6.37 11.33
CA SER A 168 23.41 -7.21 10.60
C SER A 168 22.01 -6.67 10.83
N THR A 169 21.15 -6.79 9.83
CA THR A 169 19.69 -6.60 9.90
C THR A 169 18.95 -7.88 9.53
N THR A 170 19.60 -9.03 9.74
CA THR A 170 19.04 -10.33 9.37
C THR A 170 19.42 -11.34 10.43
N ASP A 171 18.42 -12.01 10.99
CA ASP A 171 18.53 -13.17 11.88
C ASP A 171 17.53 -14.22 11.40
N ARG A 172 17.96 -15.07 10.46
CA ARG A 172 17.09 -16.05 9.80
C ARG A 172 16.41 -17.03 10.74
N ALA A 173 17.01 -17.32 11.89
CA ALA A 173 16.39 -18.19 12.88
C ALA A 173 15.23 -17.46 13.57
N TRP A 174 15.44 -16.19 13.93
CA TRP A 174 14.39 -15.36 14.51
C TRP A 174 13.26 -15.08 13.52
N GLU A 175 13.57 -14.73 12.28
CA GLU A 175 12.60 -14.46 11.20
C GLU A 175 11.71 -15.68 10.91
N ALA A 176 12.28 -16.89 10.95
CA ALA A 176 11.52 -18.12 10.76
C ALA A 176 10.47 -18.36 11.86
N ASP A 177 10.76 -17.93 13.09
CA ASP A 177 9.85 -18.02 14.23
C ASP A 177 8.91 -16.80 14.35
N HIS A 178 9.21 -15.70 13.63
CA HIS A 178 8.47 -14.43 13.65
C HIS A 178 8.17 -13.97 12.21
N PRO A 179 7.36 -14.73 11.46
CA PRO A 179 7.04 -14.38 10.09
C PRO A 179 6.40 -12.99 10.05
N SER A 180 6.92 -12.14 9.19
CA SER A 180 6.36 -10.83 8.89
C SER A 180 6.28 -10.66 7.37
N GLN A 181 5.39 -9.78 6.92
CA GLN A 181 5.27 -9.47 5.51
C GLN A 181 6.36 -8.46 5.12
N PRO A 182 7.39 -8.86 4.36
CA PRO A 182 8.43 -7.94 3.91
C PRO A 182 7.82 -6.85 3.02
N GLN A 183 8.40 -5.66 3.04
CA GLN A 183 8.05 -4.61 2.09
C GLN A 183 8.98 -4.71 0.86
N PRO A 184 8.58 -4.21 -0.32
CA PRO A 184 9.41 -4.29 -1.52
C PRO A 184 10.84 -3.76 -1.36
N TRP A 185 11.01 -2.68 -0.59
CA TRP A 185 12.33 -2.08 -0.34
C TRP A 185 13.16 -2.82 0.72
N ASP A 186 12.60 -3.80 1.42
CA ASP A 186 13.30 -4.67 2.37
C ASP A 186 13.94 -5.89 1.67
N LEU A 187 13.62 -6.12 0.39
CA LEU A 187 14.09 -7.25 -0.39
C LEU A 187 15.49 -7.02 -0.99
N ASP A 188 16.09 -8.10 -1.48
CA ASP A 188 17.43 -8.09 -2.06
C ASP A 188 17.48 -7.48 -3.48
N GLU A 189 16.39 -6.97 -4.04
CA GLU A 189 16.37 -6.38 -5.37
C GLU A 189 16.30 -4.83 -5.33
N GLU A 190 16.80 -4.20 -6.39
CA GLU A 190 16.63 -2.75 -6.58
C GLU A 190 15.20 -2.44 -7.01
N ILE A 191 14.64 -1.35 -6.49
CA ILE A 191 13.36 -0.82 -6.94
C ILE A 191 13.53 0.55 -7.56
N GLU A 192 12.63 0.88 -8.49
CA GLU A 192 12.42 2.23 -8.99
C GLU A 192 11.03 2.72 -8.58
N VAL A 193 11.00 3.88 -7.92
CA VAL A 193 9.75 4.56 -7.56
C VAL A 193 9.42 5.61 -8.60
N ARG A 194 8.20 5.57 -9.13
CA ARG A 194 7.66 6.57 -10.06
C ARG A 194 6.32 7.09 -9.56
N ASP A 195 6.10 8.39 -9.64
CA ASP A 195 4.86 9.03 -9.21
C ASP A 195 4.03 9.54 -10.39
N ALA A 196 2.72 9.55 -10.17
CA ALA A 196 1.72 10.23 -10.99
C ALA A 196 0.65 10.83 -10.05
N PRO A 197 -0.25 11.70 -10.52
CA PRO A 197 -1.25 12.34 -9.66
C PRO A 197 -2.09 11.36 -8.82
N GLY A 198 -1.73 11.23 -7.54
CA GLY A 198 -2.39 10.34 -6.57
C GLY A 198 -2.00 8.86 -6.70
N VAL A 199 -0.88 8.55 -7.37
CA VAL A 199 -0.37 7.18 -7.53
C VAL A 199 1.13 7.16 -7.23
N LEU A 200 1.59 6.17 -6.47
CA LEU A 200 3.00 5.86 -6.26
C LEU A 200 3.24 4.44 -6.77
N GLY A 201 3.93 4.29 -7.90
CA GLY A 201 4.29 2.99 -8.44
C GLY A 201 5.68 2.58 -7.98
N ILE A 202 5.83 1.33 -7.58
CA ILE A 202 7.09 0.66 -7.27
C ILE A 202 7.30 -0.44 -8.30
N PHE A 203 8.39 -0.33 -9.03
CA PHE A 203 8.75 -1.17 -10.16
C PHE A 203 10.11 -1.81 -9.91
N ASP A 204 10.33 -2.96 -10.50
CA ASP A 204 11.65 -3.56 -10.69
C ASP A 204 12.14 -3.36 -12.13
N ASP A 205 13.32 -3.87 -12.46
CA ASP A 205 13.91 -3.75 -13.79
C ASP A 205 13.02 -4.30 -14.91
N ASP A 206 12.29 -5.38 -14.64
CA ASP A 206 11.45 -6.08 -15.62
C ASP A 206 10.14 -5.32 -15.93
N SER A 207 9.58 -4.62 -14.94
CA SER A 207 8.33 -3.86 -15.07
C SER A 207 8.53 -2.38 -15.35
N LEU A 208 9.74 -1.83 -15.16
CA LEU A 208 10.04 -0.41 -15.30
C LEU A 208 9.70 0.14 -16.71
N GLY A 209 9.84 -0.69 -17.75
CA GLY A 209 9.48 -0.32 -19.12
C GLY A 209 8.00 0.07 -19.30
N SER A 210 7.13 -0.48 -18.45
CA SER A 210 5.68 -0.26 -18.46
C SER A 210 5.21 0.78 -17.42
N ALA A 211 6.13 1.39 -16.66
CA ALA A 211 5.76 2.27 -15.55
C ALA A 211 4.86 3.43 -15.97
N SER A 212 5.10 4.06 -17.12
CA SER A 212 4.28 5.19 -17.59
C SER A 212 2.84 4.77 -17.92
N SER A 213 2.66 3.69 -18.70
CA SER A 213 1.33 3.24 -19.10
C SER A 213 0.51 2.76 -17.90
N VAL A 214 1.17 2.07 -16.97
CA VAL A 214 0.57 1.61 -15.73
C VAL A 214 0.15 2.78 -14.84
N LEU A 215 1.02 3.76 -14.62
CA LEU A 215 0.68 4.94 -13.82
C LEU A 215 -0.45 5.77 -14.44
N ASP A 216 -0.49 5.88 -15.77
CA ASP A 216 -1.57 6.55 -16.49
C ASP A 216 -2.90 5.79 -16.32
N ALA A 217 -2.88 4.45 -16.47
CA ALA A 217 -4.05 3.59 -16.27
C ALA A 217 -4.61 3.71 -14.85
N VAL A 218 -3.76 3.67 -13.81
CA VAL A 218 -4.19 3.83 -12.42
C VAL A 218 -4.69 5.24 -12.14
N SER A 219 -3.99 6.26 -12.62
CA SER A 219 -4.40 7.65 -12.44
C SER A 219 -5.78 7.92 -13.05
N LEU A 220 -6.02 7.45 -14.29
CA LEU A 220 -7.31 7.55 -14.97
C LEU A 220 -8.37 6.68 -14.29
N GLY A 221 -8.03 5.44 -13.94
CA GLY A 221 -8.88 4.48 -13.27
C GLY A 221 -9.45 5.03 -11.96
N ARG A 222 -8.66 5.78 -11.18
CA ARG A 222 -9.12 6.42 -9.93
C ARG A 222 -10.30 7.36 -10.18
N PHE A 223 -10.25 8.16 -11.24
CA PHE A 223 -11.37 9.05 -11.60
C PHE A 223 -12.59 8.28 -12.11
N GLN A 224 -12.36 7.23 -12.90
CA GLN A 224 -13.42 6.39 -13.45
C GLN A 224 -14.17 5.63 -12.35
N VAL A 225 -13.45 4.98 -11.44
CA VAL A 225 -14.03 4.29 -10.26
C VAL A 225 -14.81 5.29 -9.41
N LYS A 226 -14.21 6.43 -9.05
CA LYS A 226 -14.86 7.48 -8.24
C LYS A 226 -16.15 8.01 -8.87
N SER A 227 -16.29 7.98 -10.20
CA SER A 227 -17.51 8.43 -10.88
C SER A 227 -18.71 7.49 -10.73
N VAL A 228 -18.46 6.23 -10.33
CA VAL A 228 -19.47 5.19 -10.13
C VAL A 228 -19.82 5.02 -8.66
N LEU A 229 -18.84 5.21 -7.77
CA LEU A 229 -19.00 5.07 -6.33
C LEU A 229 -19.93 6.15 -5.72
N PRO A 230 -20.64 5.84 -4.61
CA PRO A 230 -21.38 6.83 -3.84
C PRO A 230 -20.51 7.98 -3.39
N THR A 231 -21.09 9.18 -3.34
CA THR A 231 -20.37 10.39 -2.89
C THR A 231 -19.90 10.33 -1.43
N GLU A 232 -20.55 9.49 -0.62
CA GLU A 232 -20.20 9.27 0.79
C GLU A 232 -18.98 8.35 0.98
N LEU A 233 -18.61 7.58 -0.06
CA LEU A 233 -17.34 6.84 -0.03
C LEU A 233 -16.21 7.85 -0.13
N SER A 234 -15.43 7.92 0.96
CA SER A 234 -14.28 8.80 1.04
C SER A 234 -13.28 8.46 -0.06
N ASP A 235 -12.63 9.48 -0.62
CA ASP A 235 -11.50 9.27 -1.51
C ASP A 235 -10.44 8.47 -0.73
N PRO A 236 -10.01 7.29 -1.21
CA PRO A 236 -9.04 6.47 -0.50
C PRO A 236 -7.68 7.17 -0.32
N GLY A 237 -7.48 8.34 -0.94
CA GLY A 237 -6.23 9.06 -0.93
C GLY A 237 -5.35 8.64 -2.10
N GLY A 238 -4.03 8.75 -1.93
CA GLY A 238 -3.08 8.20 -2.88
C GLY A 238 -3.09 6.68 -2.85
N VAL A 239 -2.84 6.04 -4.00
CA VAL A 239 -2.72 4.57 -4.10
C VAL A 239 -1.26 4.19 -4.34
N VAL A 240 -0.76 3.22 -3.58
CA VAL A 240 0.53 2.58 -3.86
C VAL A 240 0.29 1.36 -4.72
N LEU A 241 1.07 1.25 -5.79
CA LEU A 241 1.05 0.13 -6.72
C LEU A 241 2.42 -0.57 -6.70
N TYR A 242 2.37 -1.90 -6.70
CA TYR A 242 3.51 -2.79 -6.92
C TYR A 242 3.37 -3.47 -8.26
N ALA A 243 4.39 -3.36 -9.09
CA ALA A 243 4.58 -4.20 -10.26
C ALA A 243 5.97 -4.82 -10.07
N LEU A 244 6.01 -6.01 -9.48
CA LEU A 244 7.24 -6.67 -9.07
C LEU A 244 7.21 -8.11 -9.59
N SER A 245 8.34 -8.54 -10.12
CA SER A 245 8.57 -9.84 -10.74
C SER A 245 9.23 -10.82 -9.78
N ASP A 246 9.73 -10.34 -8.63
CA ASP A 246 10.30 -11.17 -7.59
C ASP A 246 9.21 -12.05 -6.95
N PRO A 247 9.24 -13.39 -7.16
CA PRO A 247 8.27 -14.29 -6.56
C PRO A 247 8.36 -14.30 -5.03
N ALA A 248 9.52 -13.95 -4.43
CA ALA A 248 9.66 -13.92 -2.98
C ALA A 248 8.71 -12.90 -2.33
N PHE A 249 8.42 -11.78 -3.00
CA PHE A 249 7.42 -10.83 -2.53
C PHE A 249 6.02 -11.43 -2.57
N VAL A 250 5.62 -11.99 -3.73
CA VAL A 250 4.28 -12.56 -3.92
C VAL A 250 4.04 -13.74 -2.99
N ASP A 251 5.02 -14.63 -2.86
CA ASP A 251 4.99 -15.78 -1.94
C ASP A 251 4.90 -15.37 -0.47
N SER A 252 5.37 -14.16 -0.13
CA SER A 252 5.27 -13.62 1.23
C SER A 252 3.88 -13.05 1.56
N LEU A 253 3.03 -12.83 0.56
CA LEU A 253 1.68 -12.31 0.75
C LEU A 253 0.77 -13.41 1.31
N SER A 254 0.59 -13.40 2.63
CA SER A 254 -0.37 -14.28 3.29
C SER A 254 -1.81 -13.78 3.15
N GLY A 255 -2.78 -14.70 3.05
CA GLY A 255 -4.21 -14.37 3.08
C GLY A 255 -4.83 -13.93 1.75
N LEU A 256 -4.10 -14.04 0.63
CA LEU A 256 -4.72 -13.91 -0.70
C LEU A 256 -5.65 -15.11 -0.96
N PRO A 257 -6.84 -14.92 -1.56
CA PRO A 257 -7.81 -16.00 -1.82
C PRO A 257 -7.35 -16.95 -2.94
N PHE A 258 -6.10 -16.83 -3.41
CA PHE A 258 -5.56 -17.59 -4.51
C PHE A 258 -4.52 -18.59 -4.01
N SER A 259 -4.67 -19.85 -4.40
CA SER A 259 -3.72 -20.92 -4.07
C SER A 259 -2.54 -21.02 -5.04
N ASP A 260 -2.54 -20.24 -6.12
CA ASP A 260 -1.56 -20.27 -7.21
C ASP A 260 -1.14 -18.85 -7.61
N PRO A 261 0.06 -18.38 -7.22
CA PRO A 261 0.59 -17.06 -7.56
C PRO A 261 0.66 -16.80 -9.07
N ASP A 262 0.89 -17.83 -9.89
CA ASP A 262 1.02 -17.72 -11.35
C ASP A 262 -0.32 -17.38 -12.04
N ARG A 263 -1.44 -17.50 -11.32
CA ARG A 263 -2.78 -17.15 -11.81
C ARG A 263 -3.26 -15.78 -11.34
N LEU A 264 -2.45 -15.08 -10.53
CA LEU A 264 -2.80 -13.77 -10.03
C LEU A 264 -2.52 -12.73 -11.12
N ASP A 265 -3.54 -12.15 -11.74
CA ASP A 265 -3.35 -11.02 -12.65
C ASP A 265 -3.08 -9.71 -11.86
N GLY A 266 -3.83 -9.52 -10.79
CA GLY A 266 -3.65 -8.43 -9.83
C GLY A 266 -4.33 -8.76 -8.50
N ALA A 267 -3.96 -8.02 -7.47
CA ALA A 267 -4.58 -8.11 -6.15
C ALA A 267 -4.57 -6.77 -5.43
N THR A 268 -5.54 -6.58 -4.56
CA THR A 268 -5.53 -5.51 -3.56
C THR A 268 -5.14 -6.08 -2.21
N ILE A 269 -4.03 -5.60 -1.67
CA ILE A 269 -3.46 -6.07 -0.41
C ILE A 269 -3.70 -5.05 0.72
N PRO A 270 -4.29 -5.46 1.85
CA PRO A 270 -4.30 -4.63 3.04
C PRO A 270 -2.90 -4.55 3.63
N VAL A 271 -2.50 -3.38 4.09
CA VAL A 271 -1.26 -3.19 4.84
C VAL A 271 -1.62 -2.94 6.30
N PRO A 272 -1.49 -3.93 7.18
CA PRO A 272 -1.82 -3.76 8.59
C PRO A 272 -0.93 -2.67 9.22
N ARG A 273 -1.48 -1.90 10.15
CA ARG A 273 -0.67 -0.91 10.89
C ARG A 273 0.39 -1.57 11.74
N ASP A 274 0.14 -2.79 12.22
CA ASP A 274 1.10 -3.61 12.94
C ASP A 274 1.02 -5.03 12.39
N ALA A 275 2.12 -5.53 11.83
CA ALA A 275 2.17 -6.85 11.21
C ALA A 275 1.83 -8.01 12.17
N THR A 276 1.92 -7.79 13.49
CA THR A 276 1.54 -8.79 14.50
C THR A 276 0.06 -8.78 14.87
N ASP A 277 -0.70 -7.79 14.41
CA ASP A 277 -2.12 -7.61 14.69
C ASP A 277 -2.92 -7.79 13.39
N ALA A 278 -3.11 -9.04 12.97
CA ALA A 278 -3.73 -9.38 11.69
C ALA A 278 -5.20 -8.91 11.58
N ASP A 279 -5.91 -8.83 12.71
CA ASP A 279 -7.28 -8.29 12.80
C ASP A 279 -7.28 -6.77 13.08
N GLY A 280 -6.09 -6.17 13.12
CA GLY A 280 -5.87 -4.78 13.42
C GLY A 280 -6.29 -3.84 12.30
N ARG A 281 -6.28 -2.53 12.60
CA ARG A 281 -6.59 -1.49 11.60
C ARG A 281 -5.55 -1.49 10.48
N VAL A 282 -6.02 -1.13 9.30
CA VAL A 282 -5.18 -1.02 8.10
C VAL A 282 -4.56 0.38 8.01
N ALA A 283 -3.34 0.47 7.48
CA ALA A 283 -2.61 1.70 7.19
C ALA A 283 -2.88 2.21 5.76
N SER A 284 -3.04 1.29 4.81
CA SER A 284 -3.38 1.54 3.41
C SER A 284 -3.85 0.25 2.74
N TYR A 285 -4.55 0.35 1.61
CA TYR A 285 -4.71 -0.75 0.67
C TYR A 285 -3.83 -0.46 -0.54
N ARG A 286 -3.02 -1.44 -0.97
CA ARG A 286 -2.08 -1.31 -2.08
C ARG A 286 -2.47 -2.27 -3.20
N ILE A 287 -2.14 -1.93 -4.43
CA ILE A 287 -2.39 -2.80 -5.58
C ILE A 287 -1.09 -3.55 -5.90
N LEU A 288 -1.19 -4.84 -6.17
CA LEU A 288 -0.17 -5.64 -6.82
C LEU A 288 -0.66 -5.96 -8.24
N LEU A 289 0.19 -5.75 -9.24
CA LEU A 289 -0.03 -6.20 -10.60
C LEU A 289 1.08 -7.16 -10.98
N SER A 290 0.70 -8.30 -11.54
CA SER A 290 1.67 -9.26 -12.01
C SER A 290 2.30 -8.81 -13.32
N PRO A 291 3.62 -9.02 -13.52
CA PRO A 291 4.32 -8.55 -14.71
C PRO A 291 3.70 -9.04 -16.03
N HIS A 292 3.16 -10.26 -16.10
CA HIS A 292 2.57 -10.80 -17.33
C HIS A 292 1.31 -10.06 -17.79
N VAL A 293 0.63 -9.34 -16.88
CA VAL A 293 -0.49 -8.46 -17.23
C VAL A 293 -0.01 -7.21 -17.96
N LEU A 294 1.21 -6.76 -17.68
CA LEU A 294 1.80 -5.57 -18.30
C LEU A 294 2.08 -5.79 -19.80
N ASP A 295 2.24 -7.04 -20.22
CA ASP A 295 2.37 -7.45 -21.62
C ASP A 295 1.02 -7.59 -22.34
N GLN A 296 -0.10 -7.50 -21.61
CA GLN A 296 -1.44 -7.55 -22.20
C GLN A 296 -1.81 -6.21 -22.84
N GLY A 297 -2.88 -6.21 -23.63
CA GLY A 297 -3.39 -4.98 -24.23
C GLY A 297 -3.91 -3.98 -23.17
N GLU A 298 -3.84 -2.68 -23.49
CA GLU A 298 -4.27 -1.58 -22.60
C GLU A 298 -5.68 -1.80 -22.02
N GLU A 299 -6.61 -2.34 -22.81
CA GLU A 299 -7.98 -2.62 -22.36
C GLU A 299 -8.06 -3.62 -21.18
N VAL A 300 -7.15 -4.61 -21.15
CA VAL A 300 -7.08 -5.62 -20.08
C VAL A 300 -6.53 -4.97 -18.81
N LEU A 301 -5.41 -4.27 -18.92
CA LEU A 301 -4.80 -3.54 -17.80
C LEU A 301 -5.78 -2.52 -17.21
N ASP A 302 -6.42 -1.73 -18.07
CA ASP A 302 -7.38 -0.71 -17.65
C ASP A 302 -8.56 -1.29 -16.87
N ARG A 303 -9.11 -2.43 -17.31
CA ARG A 303 -10.21 -3.10 -16.61
C ARG A 303 -9.75 -3.65 -15.27
N LEU A 304 -8.62 -4.36 -15.24
CA LEU A 304 -8.06 -4.91 -14.01
C LEU A 304 -7.75 -3.81 -12.99
N VAL A 305 -7.12 -2.72 -13.43
CA VAL A 305 -6.82 -1.57 -12.56
C VAL A 305 -8.09 -0.98 -11.95
N ARG A 306 -9.18 -0.84 -12.72
CA ARG A 306 -10.46 -0.38 -12.15
C ARG A 306 -11.07 -1.38 -11.18
N HIS A 307 -10.93 -2.68 -11.45
CA HIS A 307 -11.34 -3.74 -10.53
C HIS A 307 -10.60 -3.57 -9.19
N GLU A 308 -9.27 -3.55 -9.20
CA GLU A 308 -8.45 -3.42 -7.97
C GLU A 308 -8.67 -2.08 -7.24
N LEU A 309 -8.78 -0.98 -7.99
CA LEU A 309 -9.11 0.32 -7.39
C LEU A 309 -10.48 0.34 -6.71
N THR A 310 -11.42 -0.51 -7.13
CA THR A 310 -12.69 -0.65 -6.44
C THR A 310 -12.48 -1.27 -5.06
N HIS A 311 -11.69 -2.34 -4.96
CA HIS A 311 -11.32 -2.94 -3.67
C HIS A 311 -10.60 -1.94 -2.76
N VAL A 312 -9.65 -1.16 -3.29
CA VAL A 312 -8.99 -0.08 -2.54
C VAL A 312 -10.00 0.94 -2.00
N ALA A 313 -10.99 1.32 -2.80
CA ALA A 313 -12.00 2.29 -2.40
C ALA A 313 -13.02 1.73 -1.40
N LEU A 314 -13.31 0.42 -1.44
CA LEU A 314 -14.13 -0.24 -0.44
C LEU A 314 -13.38 -0.37 0.89
N GLY A 315 -12.10 -0.75 0.85
CA GLY A 315 -11.21 -0.83 2.01
C GLY A 315 -11.84 -1.60 3.18
N GLU A 316 -11.80 -1.00 4.38
CA GLU A 316 -12.34 -1.62 5.61
C GLU A 316 -13.85 -1.93 5.49
N ARG A 317 -14.61 -1.19 4.66
CA ARG A 317 -16.06 -1.42 4.48
C ARG A 317 -16.38 -2.77 3.80
N ALA A 318 -15.42 -3.36 3.10
CA ALA A 318 -15.56 -4.70 2.52
C ALA A 318 -15.25 -5.82 3.52
N GLN A 319 -14.67 -5.52 4.70
CA GLN A 319 -14.38 -6.54 5.70
C GLN A 319 -15.67 -7.24 6.13
N GLY A 320 -15.66 -8.58 6.21
CA GLY A 320 -16.81 -9.40 6.62
C GLY A 320 -17.91 -9.57 5.56
N VAL A 321 -17.83 -8.87 4.43
CA VAL A 321 -18.78 -9.01 3.32
C VAL A 321 -18.48 -10.31 2.55
N PRO A 322 -19.50 -11.09 2.14
CA PRO A 322 -19.32 -12.26 1.28
C PRO A 322 -18.61 -11.94 -0.04
N LEU A 323 -17.70 -12.82 -0.47
CA LEU A 323 -16.81 -12.57 -1.60
C LEU A 323 -17.57 -12.31 -2.91
N TRP A 324 -18.72 -12.96 -3.11
CA TRP A 324 -19.57 -12.71 -4.28
C TRP A 324 -20.00 -11.25 -4.42
N LEU A 325 -20.20 -10.53 -3.32
CA LEU A 325 -20.64 -9.14 -3.40
C LEU A 325 -19.46 -8.21 -3.62
N THR A 326 -18.33 -8.42 -2.95
CA THR A 326 -17.14 -7.58 -3.13
C THR A 326 -16.57 -7.73 -4.54
N GLU A 327 -16.42 -8.95 -5.02
CA GLU A 327 -15.95 -9.23 -6.38
C GLU A 327 -16.98 -8.83 -7.43
N GLY A 328 -18.27 -9.07 -7.18
CA GLY A 328 -19.33 -8.63 -8.08
C GLY A 328 -19.40 -7.11 -8.23
N ILE A 329 -19.18 -6.36 -7.15
CA ILE A 329 -19.08 -4.89 -7.17
C ILE A 329 -17.83 -4.45 -7.92
N ALA A 330 -16.66 -5.05 -7.66
CA ALA A 330 -15.41 -4.72 -8.35
C ALA A 330 -15.53 -4.93 -9.87
N GLU A 331 -16.09 -6.07 -10.29
CA GLU A 331 -16.40 -6.33 -11.68
C GLU A 331 -17.41 -5.33 -12.26
N TYR A 332 -18.53 -5.10 -11.56
CA TYR A 332 -19.56 -4.14 -11.97
C TYR A 332 -18.98 -2.75 -12.21
N VAL A 333 -18.19 -2.22 -11.26
CA VAL A 333 -17.57 -0.90 -11.37
C VAL A 333 -16.53 -0.87 -12.50
N SER A 334 -15.72 -1.92 -12.65
CA SER A 334 -14.64 -1.98 -13.65
C SER A 334 -15.12 -1.80 -15.09
N VAL A 335 -16.36 -2.20 -15.38
CA VAL A 335 -16.94 -2.15 -16.73
C VAL A 335 -17.85 -0.95 -16.98
N GLN A 336 -18.21 -0.16 -15.95
CA GLN A 336 -19.13 0.98 -16.16
C GLN A 336 -18.60 2.04 -17.14
N PRO A 337 -17.30 2.35 -17.20
CA PRO A 337 -16.76 3.25 -18.21
C PRO A 337 -16.80 2.70 -19.65
N ILE A 338 -17.00 1.39 -19.81
CA ILE A 338 -17.00 0.69 -21.10
C ILE A 338 -18.43 0.64 -21.65
N ALA A 339 -18.59 0.94 -22.95
CA ALA A 339 -19.88 0.87 -23.60
C ALA A 339 -20.44 -0.58 -23.52
N PRO A 340 -21.75 -0.77 -23.26
CA PRO A 340 -22.31 -2.12 -23.09
C PRO A 340 -22.00 -3.10 -24.24
N ALA A 341 -21.91 -2.60 -25.48
CA ALA A 341 -21.59 -3.41 -26.66
C ALA A 341 -20.12 -3.88 -26.74
N GLU A 342 -19.23 -3.24 -25.98
CA GLU A 342 -17.79 -3.54 -25.95
C GLU A 342 -17.42 -4.45 -24.77
N ARG A 343 -18.28 -4.54 -23.75
CA ARG A 343 -18.08 -5.39 -22.58
C ARG A 343 -17.98 -6.86 -22.99
N ARG A 344 -16.89 -7.52 -22.61
CA ARG A 344 -16.62 -8.92 -22.93
C ARG A 344 -16.87 -9.81 -21.72
N LEU A 345 -17.46 -10.97 -22.00
CA LEU A 345 -17.65 -12.08 -21.07
C LEU A 345 -16.77 -13.24 -21.52
N GLN A 346 -16.09 -13.89 -20.58
CA GLN A 346 -15.30 -15.08 -20.86
C GLN A 346 -16.20 -16.28 -21.18
N THR A 347 -15.71 -17.21 -22.00
CA THR A 347 -16.47 -18.40 -22.43
C THR A 347 -16.90 -19.27 -21.24
N ASP A 348 -16.05 -19.39 -20.22
CA ASP A 348 -16.30 -20.25 -19.07
C ASP A 348 -17.47 -19.77 -18.21
N ALA A 349 -17.71 -18.45 -18.17
CA ALA A 349 -18.90 -17.89 -17.53
C ALA A 349 -20.21 -18.37 -18.20
N LEU A 350 -20.22 -18.46 -19.54
CA LEU A 350 -21.38 -18.96 -20.28
C LEU A 350 -21.55 -20.47 -20.08
N ASN A 351 -20.45 -21.22 -19.99
CA ASN A 351 -20.48 -22.66 -19.70
C ASN A 351 -21.03 -22.93 -18.30
N LEU A 352 -20.59 -22.18 -17.28
CA LEU A 352 -21.08 -22.30 -15.91
C LEU A 352 -22.58 -21.98 -15.84
N ALA A 353 -23.00 -20.87 -16.45
CA ALA A 353 -24.42 -20.52 -16.57
C ALA A 353 -25.24 -21.55 -17.34
N ALA A 354 -24.63 -22.26 -18.29
CA ALA A 354 -25.27 -23.34 -19.03
C ALA A 354 -25.49 -24.59 -18.17
N SER A 355 -24.54 -24.91 -17.29
CA SER A 355 -24.60 -26.03 -16.35
C SER A 355 -25.61 -25.82 -15.23
N GLY A 356 -25.96 -24.57 -14.93
CA GLY A 356 -26.94 -24.19 -13.91
C GLY A 356 -26.27 -23.62 -12.66
N VAL A 357 -26.90 -22.61 -12.07
CA VAL A 357 -26.48 -21.94 -10.84
C VAL A 357 -27.71 -21.88 -9.93
N ASP A 358 -27.67 -22.63 -8.83
CA ASP A 358 -28.81 -22.81 -7.93
C ASP A 358 -28.81 -21.83 -6.74
N ASP A 359 -27.66 -21.22 -6.43
CA ASP A 359 -27.50 -20.23 -5.36
C ASP A 359 -26.32 -19.30 -5.63
N LEU A 360 -26.16 -18.27 -4.79
CA LEU A 360 -24.98 -17.40 -4.81
C LEU A 360 -23.71 -18.21 -4.48
N PRO A 361 -22.56 -17.90 -5.11
CA PRO A 361 -21.33 -18.62 -4.82
C PRO A 361 -20.86 -18.39 -3.39
N SER A 362 -20.32 -19.44 -2.79
CA SER A 362 -19.60 -19.38 -1.52
C SER A 362 -18.16 -18.88 -1.74
N ASP A 363 -17.49 -18.42 -0.69
CA ASP A 363 -16.10 -17.95 -0.81
C ASP A 363 -15.16 -19.04 -1.34
N ALA A 364 -15.43 -20.32 -1.03
CA ALA A 364 -14.63 -21.44 -1.52
C ALA A 364 -14.70 -21.64 -3.04
N ASP A 365 -15.77 -21.18 -3.68
CA ASP A 365 -15.97 -21.34 -5.13
C ASP A 365 -14.99 -20.49 -5.95
N PHE A 366 -14.50 -19.38 -5.39
CA PHE A 366 -13.54 -18.47 -6.02
C PHE A 366 -12.11 -19.02 -6.07
N GLY A 367 -11.80 -20.05 -5.27
CA GLY A 367 -10.55 -20.83 -5.37
C GLY A 367 -10.68 -22.12 -6.19
N GLY A 368 -11.85 -22.39 -6.77
CA GLY A 368 -12.17 -23.65 -7.44
C GLY A 368 -11.87 -23.68 -8.95
N GLU A 369 -12.20 -24.81 -9.58
CA GLU A 369 -12.02 -25.03 -11.04
C GLU A 369 -12.76 -24.01 -11.91
N HIS A 370 -13.86 -23.44 -11.40
CA HIS A 370 -14.72 -22.50 -12.13
C HIS A 370 -14.64 -21.06 -11.59
N ALA A 371 -13.54 -20.69 -10.93
CA ALA A 371 -13.35 -19.37 -10.31
C ALA A 371 -13.78 -18.21 -11.24
N GLU A 372 -13.22 -18.15 -12.45
CA GLU A 372 -13.55 -17.14 -13.48
C GLU A 372 -15.06 -17.04 -13.78
N GLY A 373 -15.74 -18.19 -13.82
CA GLY A 373 -17.19 -18.24 -13.99
C GLY A 373 -17.94 -17.64 -12.80
N TRP A 374 -17.46 -17.83 -11.58
CA TRP A 374 -18.08 -17.27 -10.37
C TRP A 374 -17.88 -15.77 -10.22
N TYR A 375 -16.73 -15.22 -10.64
CA TYR A 375 -16.56 -13.76 -10.81
C TYR A 375 -17.61 -13.19 -11.77
N ALA A 376 -17.81 -13.84 -12.91
CA ALA A 376 -18.80 -13.41 -13.89
C ALA A 376 -20.25 -13.54 -13.39
N VAL A 377 -20.61 -14.62 -12.70
CA VAL A 377 -21.93 -14.76 -12.06
C VAL A 377 -22.16 -13.62 -11.07
N SER A 378 -21.17 -13.33 -10.23
CA SER A 378 -21.21 -12.27 -9.22
C SER A 378 -21.37 -10.88 -9.84
N TRP A 379 -20.65 -10.60 -10.93
CA TRP A 379 -20.83 -9.39 -11.73
C TRP A 379 -22.28 -9.25 -12.21
N TRP A 380 -22.83 -10.31 -12.81
CA TRP A 380 -24.17 -10.25 -13.39
C TRP A 380 -25.30 -10.23 -12.35
N VAL A 381 -25.07 -10.78 -11.16
CA VAL A 381 -25.92 -10.55 -10.00
C VAL A 381 -25.92 -9.08 -9.63
N CYS A 382 -24.75 -8.42 -9.58
CA CYS A 382 -24.66 -6.98 -9.30
C CYS A 382 -25.31 -6.12 -10.40
N GLU A 383 -25.14 -6.47 -11.68
CA GLU A 383 -25.85 -5.82 -12.79
C GLU A 383 -27.37 -5.98 -12.64
N TYR A 384 -27.86 -7.16 -12.25
CA TYR A 384 -29.29 -7.37 -12.00
C TYR A 384 -29.80 -6.52 -10.84
N ILE A 385 -29.04 -6.44 -9.74
CA ILE A 385 -29.40 -5.61 -8.59
C ILE A 385 -29.49 -4.15 -9.01
N ALA A 386 -28.45 -3.63 -9.69
CA ALA A 386 -28.40 -2.26 -10.14
C ALA A 386 -29.52 -1.93 -11.14
N ALA A 387 -29.82 -2.83 -12.08
CA ALA A 387 -30.86 -2.63 -13.08
C ALA A 387 -32.29 -2.68 -12.51
N THR A 388 -32.51 -3.47 -11.45
CA THR A 388 -33.85 -3.73 -10.90
C THR A 388 -34.19 -2.84 -9.71
N TYR A 389 -33.22 -2.62 -8.82
CA TYR A 389 -33.39 -1.91 -7.56
C TYR A 389 -32.64 -0.57 -7.53
N GLY A 390 -31.85 -0.26 -8.57
CA GLY A 390 -30.98 0.91 -8.63
C GLY A 390 -29.57 0.60 -8.11
N ALA A 391 -28.56 1.32 -8.61
CA ALA A 391 -27.16 1.11 -8.23
C ALA A 391 -26.93 1.27 -6.71
N ASP A 392 -27.71 2.14 -6.05
CA ASP A 392 -27.61 2.36 -4.60
C ASP A 392 -27.88 1.11 -3.77
N ALA A 393 -28.63 0.15 -4.30
CA ALA A 393 -28.91 -1.11 -3.62
C ALA A 393 -27.65 -1.96 -3.39
N LEU A 394 -26.64 -1.87 -4.26
CA LEU A 394 -25.36 -2.57 -4.08
C LEU A 394 -24.66 -2.12 -2.79
N TRP A 395 -24.65 -0.80 -2.55
CA TRP A 395 -23.95 -0.20 -1.42
C TRP A 395 -24.69 -0.41 -0.09
N LEU A 396 -26.03 -0.47 -0.14
CA LEU A 396 -26.87 -0.82 1.01
C LEU A 396 -26.72 -2.28 1.43
N LEU A 397 -26.56 -3.18 0.46
CA LEU A 397 -26.25 -4.58 0.74
C LEU A 397 -24.85 -4.72 1.32
N LEU A 398 -23.86 -4.04 0.75
CA LEU A 398 -22.49 -4.00 1.27
C LEU A 398 -22.50 -3.58 2.75
N ASP A 399 -23.17 -2.48 3.10
CA ASP A 399 -23.28 -1.98 4.47
C ASP A 399 -23.95 -2.97 5.42
N ALA A 400 -25.01 -3.64 4.97
CA ALA A 400 -25.74 -4.56 5.83
C ALA A 400 -25.02 -5.90 6.03
N LEU A 401 -24.04 -6.22 5.17
CA LEU A 401 -23.27 -7.45 5.25
C LEU A 401 -21.89 -7.25 5.89
N HIS A 402 -21.41 -6.02 6.04
CA HIS A 402 -20.10 -5.68 6.62
C HIS A 402 -19.83 -6.37 7.97
N ASP A 403 -20.80 -6.38 8.89
CA ASP A 403 -20.63 -7.03 10.21
C ASP A 403 -20.89 -8.56 10.19
N GLY A 404 -20.79 -9.21 9.01
CA GLY A 404 -21.02 -10.65 8.86
C GLY A 404 -22.49 -11.04 8.99
N GLY A 405 -23.40 -10.18 8.54
CA GLY A 405 -24.84 -10.44 8.57
C GLY A 405 -25.21 -11.70 7.78
N ASP A 406 -26.25 -12.42 8.23
CA ASP A 406 -26.76 -13.59 7.49
C ASP A 406 -27.26 -13.16 6.11
N GLN A 407 -26.54 -13.56 5.05
CA GLN A 407 -26.80 -13.11 3.69
C GLN A 407 -28.23 -13.38 3.23
N ALA A 408 -28.79 -14.55 3.56
CA ALA A 408 -30.14 -14.90 3.16
C ALA A 408 -31.18 -13.97 3.79
N SER A 409 -31.03 -13.68 5.08
CA SER A 409 -31.89 -12.74 5.80
C SER A 409 -31.76 -11.31 5.27
N VAL A 410 -30.54 -10.83 5.05
CA VAL A 410 -30.28 -9.46 4.54
C VAL A 410 -30.87 -9.28 3.15
N ILE A 411 -30.58 -10.20 2.23
CA ILE A 411 -31.10 -10.15 0.84
C ILE A 411 -32.63 -10.24 0.84
N SER A 412 -33.22 -11.12 1.64
CA SER A 412 -34.67 -11.23 1.74
C SER A 412 -35.33 -9.95 2.26
N GLN A 413 -34.75 -9.32 3.28
CA GLN A 413 -35.28 -8.10 3.87
C GLN A 413 -35.15 -6.88 2.96
N GLN A 414 -34.02 -6.75 2.25
CA GLN A 414 -33.75 -5.57 1.43
C GLN A 414 -34.30 -5.67 0.01
N LEU A 415 -34.17 -6.84 -0.62
CA LEU A 415 -34.55 -7.05 -2.02
C LEU A 415 -35.87 -7.82 -2.18
N GLY A 416 -36.38 -8.47 -1.12
CA GLY A 416 -37.63 -9.23 -1.18
C GLY A 416 -37.54 -10.55 -1.95
N ILE A 417 -36.34 -11.08 -2.18
CA ILE A 417 -36.08 -12.33 -2.91
C ILE A 417 -35.12 -13.25 -2.13
N SER A 418 -35.05 -14.53 -2.49
CA SER A 418 -34.05 -15.46 -1.94
C SER A 418 -32.70 -15.31 -2.65
N THR A 419 -31.64 -15.85 -2.05
CA THR A 419 -30.29 -15.96 -2.65
C THR A 419 -30.33 -16.75 -3.95
N SER A 420 -31.02 -17.90 -3.98
CA SER A 420 -31.25 -18.68 -5.20
C SER A 420 -31.94 -17.88 -6.30
N ALA A 421 -33.03 -17.18 -5.96
CA ALA A 421 -33.74 -16.36 -6.95
C ALA A 421 -32.85 -15.20 -7.45
N LEU A 422 -32.01 -14.62 -6.58
CA LEU A 422 -31.08 -13.57 -6.97
C LEU A 422 -30.03 -14.09 -7.96
N ALA A 423 -29.41 -15.24 -7.69
CA ALA A 423 -28.46 -15.89 -8.58
C ALA A 423 -29.09 -16.25 -9.93
N GLU A 424 -30.28 -16.87 -9.92
CA GLU A 424 -31.04 -17.22 -11.13
C GLU A 424 -31.33 -15.99 -12.01
N GLN A 425 -31.73 -14.86 -11.41
CA GLN A 425 -32.03 -13.64 -12.16
C GLN A 425 -30.79 -12.98 -12.75
N GLY A 426 -29.67 -12.98 -12.02
CA GLY A 426 -28.38 -12.53 -12.54
C GLY A 426 -27.94 -13.35 -13.75
N VAL A 427 -27.96 -14.68 -13.64
CA VAL A 427 -27.63 -15.60 -14.74
C VAL A 427 -28.57 -15.45 -15.93
N ALA A 428 -29.88 -15.28 -15.68
CA ALA A 428 -30.85 -15.03 -16.74
C ALA A 428 -30.58 -13.71 -17.46
N LEU A 429 -30.17 -12.66 -16.75
CA LEU A 429 -29.79 -11.38 -17.35
C LEU A 429 -28.53 -11.50 -18.19
N MET A 430 -27.51 -12.21 -17.69
CA MET A 430 -26.28 -12.51 -18.43
C MET A 430 -26.58 -13.22 -19.76
N ARG A 431 -27.39 -14.28 -19.72
CA ARG A 431 -27.79 -15.06 -20.90
C ARG A 431 -28.57 -14.24 -21.91
N ARG A 432 -29.46 -13.34 -21.47
CA ARG A 432 -30.18 -12.45 -22.40
C ARG A 432 -29.27 -11.43 -23.08
N THR A 433 -28.15 -11.08 -22.45
CA THR A 433 -27.22 -10.08 -22.98
C THR A 433 -26.25 -10.68 -24.01
N TYR A 434 -25.81 -11.93 -23.81
CA TYR A 434 -24.79 -12.58 -24.63
C TYR A 434 -25.23 -13.83 -25.40
N GLY A 435 -26.45 -14.32 -25.18
CA GLY A 435 -26.99 -15.55 -25.76
C GLY A 435 -27.82 -15.37 -27.03
#